data_AF-A0A926DRA3-F1
#
_entry.id   AF-A0A926DRA3-F1
#
_cell.length_a   1.000
_cell.length_b   1.000
_cell.length_c   1.000
_cell.angle_alpha   90.00
_cell.angle_beta   90.00
_cell.angle_gamma   90.00
#
_symmetry.space_group_name_H-M   'P 1'
#
loop_
_entity.id
_entity.type
_entity.pdbx_description
1 polymer ?
#
loop_
_entity_poly.entity_id
_entity_poly.type
_entity_poly.pdbx_seq_one_letter_code
_entity_poly.pdbx_strand_id
1 'polypeptide(L)'
;MWVRNRYTGPGGGLYTGPGGGLYTGPGGGAYTGPDGGLYTGPGGGLYTGPGGGLYTGPDDNPYMSNWPPREYLLKALRQSGQTNIIQFMLNHGF
;
A
#
# COMPACT_ATOMS: atom_id res chain seq x y z
N MET A 1 9.90 5.50 -9.01
CA MET A 1 9.63 5.67 -7.56
C MET A 1 8.42 6.60 -7.41
N TRP A 2 7.28 6.11 -6.94
CA TRP A 2 6.03 6.90 -6.88
C TRP A 2 6.14 8.09 -5.91
N VAL A 3 5.52 9.23 -6.24
CA VAL A 3 5.61 10.50 -5.46
C VAL A 3 5.15 10.35 -4.01
N ARG A 4 4.25 9.40 -3.70
CA ARG A 4 3.81 9.07 -2.34
C ARG A 4 4.93 8.60 -1.42
N ASN A 5 5.95 7.92 -1.97
CA ASN A 5 7.13 7.49 -1.21
C ASN A 5 8.09 8.64 -0.87
N ARG A 6 7.85 9.86 -1.37
CA ARG A 6 8.68 11.06 -1.11
C ARG A 6 7.98 12.11 -0.24
N TYR A 7 6.76 11.84 0.21
CA TYR A 7 6.02 12.76 1.07
C TYR A 7 6.56 12.73 2.50
N THR A 8 6.93 13.90 3.03
CA THR A 8 7.50 14.09 4.37
C THR A 8 6.48 14.60 5.40
N GLY A 9 5.22 14.81 5.00
CA GLY A 9 4.15 15.18 5.93
C GLY A 9 3.49 13.97 6.60
N PRO A 10 2.60 14.17 7.58
CA PRO A 10 1.92 13.10 8.30
C PRO A 10 1.32 12.03 7.38
N GLY A 11 1.57 10.75 7.68
CA GLY A 11 1.16 9.61 6.85
C GLY A 11 2.01 9.39 5.58
N GLY A 12 3.06 10.20 5.37
CA GLY A 12 3.97 10.08 4.25
C GLY A 12 5.04 9.00 4.41
N GLY A 13 5.52 8.48 3.27
CA GLY A 13 6.57 7.45 3.24
C GLY A 13 7.92 7.91 3.79
N LEU A 14 8.21 9.22 3.80
CA LEU A 14 9.43 9.80 4.40
C LEU A 14 9.19 10.48 5.76
N TYR A 15 7.96 10.41 6.29
CA TYR A 15 7.67 11.04 7.57
C TYR A 15 8.28 10.24 8.71
N THR A 16 8.99 10.94 9.59
CA THR A 16 9.68 10.37 10.76
C THR A 16 8.90 10.57 12.06
N GLY A 17 7.72 11.20 12.02
CA GLY A 17 6.83 11.30 13.18
C GLY A 17 5.83 10.14 13.26
N PRO A 18 5.04 10.05 14.36
CA PRO A 18 4.07 8.98 14.57
C PRO A 18 3.16 8.73 13.36
N GLY A 19 3.00 7.45 12.98
CA GLY A 19 2.24 7.04 11.79
C GLY A 19 2.95 7.28 10.45
N GLY A 20 4.22 7.71 10.46
CA GLY A 20 5.05 7.89 9.28
C GLY A 20 5.78 6.62 8.83
N GLY A 21 6.12 6.57 7.54
CA GLY A 21 6.83 5.44 6.93
C GLY A 21 8.27 5.25 7.44
N LEU A 22 8.93 6.33 7.87
CA LEU A 22 10.28 6.29 8.48
C LEU A 22 10.26 6.37 10.01
N TYR A 23 9.09 6.34 10.63
CA TYR A 23 9.00 6.35 12.07
C TYR A 23 9.51 5.04 12.66
N THR A 24 10.44 5.13 13.61
CA THR A 24 11.08 4.01 14.29
C THR A 24 10.52 3.75 15.68
N GLY A 25 9.47 4.47 16.09
CA GLY A 25 8.74 4.18 17.33
C GLY A 25 7.57 3.20 17.10
N PRO A 26 6.91 2.74 18.17
CA PRO A 26 5.77 1.82 18.08
C PRO A 26 4.71 2.26 17.07
N GLY A 27 4.24 1.32 16.24
CA GLY A 27 3.29 1.58 15.15
C GLY A 27 3.86 2.32 13.93
N GLY A 28 5.18 2.54 13.88
CA GLY A 28 5.88 3.15 12.76
C GLY A 28 6.24 2.17 11.64
N GLY A 29 6.33 2.69 10.41
CA GLY A 29 6.70 1.89 9.23
C GLY A 29 8.14 1.37 9.26
N ALA A 30 9.05 2.06 9.95
CA ALA A 30 10.44 1.66 10.15
C ALA A 30 10.70 0.99 11.52
N TYR A 31 9.64 0.70 12.28
CA TYR A 31 9.77 0.06 13.59
C TYR A 31 10.06 -1.43 13.44
N THR A 32 11.04 -1.92 14.20
CA THR A 32 11.50 -3.32 14.21
C THR A 32 11.02 -4.12 15.42
N GLY A 33 10.24 -3.50 16.33
CA GLY A 33 9.58 -4.21 17.42
C GLY A 33 8.20 -4.74 17.02
N PRO A 34 7.50 -5.44 17.92
CA PRO A 34 6.15 -5.96 17.70
C PRO A 34 5.19 -4.90 17.11
N ASP A 35 4.31 -5.30 16.20
CA ASP A 35 3.39 -4.41 15.46
C ASP A 35 4.08 -3.36 14.56
N GLY A 36 5.39 -3.47 14.35
CA GLY A 36 6.17 -2.62 13.46
C GLY A 36 6.19 -3.07 12.00
N GLY A 37 6.31 -2.11 11.08
CA GLY A 37 6.38 -2.37 9.64
C GLY A 37 7.60 -3.18 9.21
N LEU A 38 8.72 -3.06 9.94
CA LEU A 38 9.95 -3.84 9.71
C LEU A 38 10.10 -5.05 10.64
N TYR A 39 9.08 -5.37 11.43
CA TYR A 39 9.14 -6.52 12.33
C TYR A 39 9.12 -7.83 11.54
N THR A 40 10.04 -8.73 11.88
CA THR A 40 10.22 -10.04 11.23
C THR A 40 9.68 -11.20 12.07
N GLY A 41 9.10 -10.94 13.23
CA GLY A 41 8.42 -11.96 14.04
C GLY A 41 6.93 -12.09 13.68
N PRO A 42 6.22 -13.09 14.24
CA PRO A 42 4.79 -13.31 13.99
C PRO A 42 3.96 -12.02 14.14
N GLY A 43 3.09 -11.74 13.15
CA GLY A 43 2.29 -10.51 13.09
C GLY A 43 3.03 -9.27 12.57
N GLY A 44 4.31 -9.39 12.22
CA GLY A 44 5.11 -8.30 11.66
C GLY A 44 4.94 -8.08 10.16
N GLY A 45 5.21 -6.84 9.72
CA GLY A 45 5.10 -6.45 8.32
C GLY A 45 6.08 -7.16 7.38
N LEU A 46 7.27 -7.54 7.87
CA LEU A 46 8.26 -8.32 7.12
C LEU A 46 8.25 -9.81 7.44
N TYR A 47 7.28 -10.27 8.25
CA TYR A 47 7.19 -11.69 8.57
C TYR A 47 6.78 -12.49 7.34
N THR A 48 7.53 -13.57 7.09
CA THR A 48 7.34 -14.47 5.95
C THR A 48 6.64 -15.78 6.32
N GLY A 49 6.20 -15.94 7.57
CA GLY A 49 5.34 -17.04 7.99
C GLY A 49 3.85 -16.68 7.89
N PRO A 50 2.95 -17.66 8.10
CA PRO A 50 1.51 -17.45 8.02
C PRO A 50 1.04 -16.26 8.86
N GLY A 51 0.22 -15.39 8.28
CA GLY A 51 -0.25 -14.15 8.93
C GLY A 51 0.74 -12.97 8.91
N GLY A 52 1.87 -13.10 8.22
CA GLY A 52 2.85 -12.02 8.02
C GLY A 52 2.63 -11.23 6.72
N GLY A 53 3.07 -9.96 6.71
CA GLY A 53 2.89 -9.06 5.56
C GLY A 53 3.67 -9.43 4.30
N LEU A 54 4.68 -10.30 4.41
CA LEU A 54 5.45 -10.85 3.28
C LEU A 54 5.22 -12.36 3.08
N TYR A 55 4.17 -12.92 3.69
CA TYR A 55 3.82 -14.31 3.49
C TYR A 55 3.41 -14.56 2.03
N THR A 56 4.11 -15.46 1.35
CA THR A 56 3.85 -15.87 -0.04
C THR A 56 3.38 -17.32 -0.16
N GLY A 57 3.16 -17.98 0.98
CA GLY A 57 2.58 -19.32 1.04
C GLY A 57 1.06 -19.31 0.83
N PRO A 58 0.43 -20.50 0.80
CA PRO A 58 -1.02 -20.61 0.67
C PRO A 58 -1.71 -19.89 1.83
N ASP A 59 -2.57 -18.94 1.48
CA ASP A 59 -3.45 -18.17 2.37
C ASP A 59 -4.88 -18.42 1.88
N ASP A 60 -5.81 -18.63 2.82
CA ASP A 60 -7.24 -18.81 2.51
C ASP A 60 -7.88 -17.47 2.09
N ASN A 61 -7.26 -16.32 2.40
CA ASN A 61 -7.75 -15.00 2.01
C ASN A 61 -6.61 -13.98 1.75
N PRO A 62 -5.77 -14.19 0.71
CA PRO A 62 -4.68 -13.29 0.39
C PRO A 62 -5.22 -11.92 -0.01
N TYR A 63 -4.50 -10.85 0.36
CA TYR A 63 -4.83 -9.49 -0.09
C TYR A 63 -4.70 -9.39 -1.63
N MET A 64 -5.83 -9.48 -2.33
CA MET A 64 -5.93 -9.42 -3.79
C MET A 64 -6.51 -8.07 -4.23
N SER A 65 -5.66 -7.06 -4.42
CA SER A 65 -6.06 -5.88 -5.19
C SER A 65 -5.72 -6.10 -6.66
N ASN A 66 -6.75 -6.44 -7.45
CA ASN A 66 -6.64 -6.56 -8.92
C ASN A 66 -6.74 -5.21 -9.63
N TRP A 67 -6.83 -4.12 -8.87
CA TRP A 67 -7.04 -2.79 -9.40
C TRP A 67 -5.69 -2.20 -9.81
N PRO A 68 -5.42 -2.07 -11.12
CA PRO A 68 -4.15 -1.50 -11.56
C PRO A 68 -4.10 -0.02 -11.14
N PRO A 69 -2.90 0.57 -11.01
CA PRO A 69 -2.79 1.98 -10.67
C PRO A 69 -3.64 2.81 -11.63
N ARG A 70 -4.39 3.78 -11.08
CA ARG A 70 -5.35 4.67 -11.76
C ARG A 70 -5.01 4.97 -13.21
N GLU A 71 -3.79 5.43 -13.46
CA GLU A 71 -3.32 5.87 -14.77
C GLU A 71 -3.34 4.76 -15.83
N TYR A 72 -2.95 3.54 -15.44
CA TYR A 72 -2.94 2.38 -16.33
C TYR A 72 -4.36 1.91 -16.62
N LEU A 73 -5.24 1.97 -15.62
CA LEU A 73 -6.66 1.66 -15.84
C LEU A 73 -7.32 2.66 -16.79
N LEU A 74 -7.15 3.96 -16.53
CA LEU A 74 -7.71 5.01 -17.39
C LEU A 74 -7.17 4.92 -18.82
N LYS A 75 -5.89 4.56 -18.98
CA LYS A 75 -5.28 4.33 -20.31
C LYS A 75 -5.92 3.13 -21.02
N ALA A 76 -6.10 2.00 -20.34
CA ALA A 76 -6.73 0.81 -20.90
C ALA A 76 -8.22 1.05 -21.25
N LEU A 77 -8.93 1.78 -20.39
CA LEU A 77 -10.32 2.18 -20.64
C LEU A 77 -10.42 3.15 -21.83
N ARG A 78 -9.45 4.05 -22.01
CA ARG A 78 -9.40 4.93 -23.19
C ARG A 78 -9.12 4.15 -24.47
N GLN A 79 -8.17 3.21 -24.42
CA GLN A 79 -7.83 2.35 -25.56
C GLN A 79 -8.98 1.43 -25.96
N SER A 80 -9.79 0.99 -25.00
CA SER A 80 -11.00 0.18 -25.24
C SER A 80 -12.26 1.01 -25.54
N GLY A 81 -12.16 2.35 -25.60
CA GLY A 81 -13.27 3.24 -25.93
C GLY A 81 -14.33 3.40 -24.82
N GLN A 82 -14.03 2.97 -23.59
CA GLN A 82 -14.95 2.97 -22.46
C GLN A 82 -15.07 4.35 -21.78
N THR A 83 -15.41 5.38 -22.56
CA THR A 83 -15.49 6.79 -22.11
C THR A 83 -16.54 7.01 -21.02
N ASN A 84 -17.67 6.28 -21.06
CA ASN A 84 -18.74 6.39 -20.06
C ASN A 84 -18.27 5.94 -18.67
N ILE A 85 -17.47 4.86 -18.61
CA ILE A 85 -16.91 4.33 -17.37
C ILE A 85 -15.85 5.28 -16.82
N ILE A 86 -15.01 5.85 -17.70
CA ILE A 86 -14.02 6.87 -17.32
C ILE A 86 -14.71 8.09 -16.68
N GLN A 87 -15.77 8.62 -17.31
CA GLN A 87 -16.51 9.77 -16.78
C GLN A 87 -17.18 9.47 -15.44
N PHE A 88 -17.79 8.30 -15.31
CA PHE A 88 -18.37 7.85 -14.05
C PHE A 88 -17.32 7.81 -12.93
N MET A 89 -16.14 7.26 -13.20
CA MET A 89 -15.05 7.16 -12.22
C MET A 89 -14.53 8.54 -11.80
N LEU A 90 -14.28 9.42 -12.77
CA LEU A 90 -13.79 10.78 -12.50
C LEU A 90 -14.77 11.61 -11.67
N ASN A 91 -16.08 11.46 -11.89
CA ASN A 91 -17.11 12.17 -11.12
C ASN A 91 -17.25 11.68 -9.66
N HIS A 92 -16.81 10.46 -9.35
CA HIS A 92 -16.89 9.87 -8.00
C HIS A 92 -15.56 9.94 -7.23
N GLY A 93 -14.65 10.84 -7.65
CA GLY A 93 -13.40 11.07 -6.94
C GLY A 93 -12.33 10.02 -7.19
N PHE A 94 -12.44 9.27 -8.29
CA PHE A 94 -11.37 8.41 -8.76
C PHE A 94 -10.16 9.22 -9.27
#